data_AF-A0AAW1B392-F1
#
_entry.id   AF-A0AAW1B392-F1
#
_cell.length_a   1.000
_cell.length_b   1.000
_cell.length_c   1.000
_cell.angle_alpha   90.00
_cell.angle_beta   90.00
_cell.angle_gamma   90.00
#
_symmetry.space_group_name_H-M   'P 1'
#
loop_
_entity.id
_entity.type
_entity.pdbx_description
1 polymer ?
#
loop_
_entity_poly.entity_id
_entity_poly.type
_entity_poly.pdbx_seq_one_letter_code
_entity_poly.pdbx_strand_id
1 'polypeptide(L)'
;MKNYGENPEDYNEELKKLEQLRQNAVNVPRDFEGCSILRKYLGQLHYLQSRIPMGAEQEAAVPITWTEIFSGKAVTHEDIKYEQACILYNLGALHSMLGAMDKRVSEEVKKGVLNTVACFAKGGGCSPPPSL
;
A
#
# COMPACT_ATOMS: atom_id res chain seq x y z
N MET A 1 -22.40 -19.36 -6.36
CA MET A 1 -21.82 -18.07 -6.76
C MET A 1 -22.81 -17.27 -7.60
N LYS A 2 -23.56 -16.37 -6.96
CA LYS A 2 -24.37 -15.32 -7.62
C LYS A 2 -24.49 -14.14 -6.64
N ASN A 3 -23.39 -13.45 -6.39
CA ASN A 3 -23.35 -12.20 -5.61
C ASN A 3 -22.93 -11.14 -6.64
N TYR A 4 -23.80 -10.49 -7.42
CA TYR A 4 -24.77 -9.45 -7.07
C TYR A 4 -25.99 -9.46 -8.02
N GLY A 5 -26.14 -10.47 -8.88
CA GLY A 5 -27.17 -10.51 -9.92
C GLY A 5 -26.94 -9.57 -11.10
N GLU A 6 -25.84 -8.80 -11.07
CA GLU A 6 -25.41 -7.85 -12.11
C GLU A 6 -24.40 -8.49 -13.06
N ASN A 7 -24.19 -7.86 -14.23
CA ASN A 7 -23.26 -8.35 -15.23
C ASN A 7 -21.82 -8.09 -14.76
N PRO A 8 -20.93 -9.10 -14.69
CA PRO A 8 -19.52 -8.91 -14.31
C PRO A 8 -18.80 -7.83 -15.13
N GLU A 9 -19.23 -7.66 -16.38
CA GLU A 9 -18.67 -6.67 -17.31
C GLU A 9 -18.89 -5.22 -16.86
N ASP A 10 -19.91 -4.95 -16.03
CA ASP A 10 -20.23 -3.60 -15.54
C ASP A 10 -19.17 -3.07 -14.56
N TYR A 11 -18.31 -3.94 -14.02
CA TYR A 11 -17.23 -3.59 -13.10
C TYR A 11 -15.87 -3.43 -13.79
N ASN A 12 -15.78 -3.76 -15.08
CA ASN A 12 -14.50 -3.76 -15.80
C ASN A 12 -13.85 -2.38 -15.88
N GLU A 13 -14.65 -1.31 -15.98
CA GLU A 13 -14.14 0.06 -16.04
C GLU A 13 -13.58 0.52 -14.69
N GLU A 14 -14.23 0.13 -13.60
CA GLU A 14 -13.83 0.39 -12.21
C GLU A 14 -12.54 -0.36 -11.88
N LEU A 15 -12.44 -1.62 -12.30
CA LEU A 15 -11.23 -2.43 -12.16
C LEU A 15 -10.07 -1.84 -12.96
N LYS A 16 -10.30 -1.38 -14.20
CA LYS A 16 -9.26 -0.67 -14.98
C LYS A 16 -8.78 0.60 -14.28
N LYS A 17 -9.70 1.40 -13.72
CA LYS A 17 -9.34 2.61 -12.96
C LYS A 17 -8.50 2.27 -11.72
N LEU A 18 -8.85 1.21 -11.01
CA LEU A 18 -8.09 0.76 -9.83
C LEU A 18 -6.69 0.28 -10.22
N GLU A 19 -6.57 -0.50 -11.31
CA GLU A 19 -5.28 -0.97 -11.80
C GLU A 19 -4.40 0.19 -12.28
N GLN A 20 -4.96 1.17 -13.00
CA GLN A 20 -4.23 2.38 -13.37
C GLN A 20 -3.73 3.14 -12.13
N LEU A 21 -4.56 3.22 -11.10
CA LEU A 21 -4.18 3.88 -9.85
C LEU A 21 -3.07 3.12 -9.12
N ARG A 22 -3.10 1.78 -9.14
CA ARG A 22 -2.00 0.94 -8.63
C ARG A 22 -0.71 1.19 -9.39
N GLN A 23 -0.75 1.23 -10.73
CA GLN A 23 0.42 1.51 -11.56
C GLN A 23 1.04 2.89 -11.26
N ASN A 24 0.21 3.90 -10.99
CA ASN A 24 0.67 5.22 -10.57
C ASN A 24 1.26 5.20 -9.16
N ALA A 25 0.72 4.38 -8.25
CA ALA A 25 1.19 4.25 -6.88
C ALA A 25 2.54 3.51 -6.78
N VAL A 26 2.80 2.53 -7.64
CA VAL A 26 4.08 1.81 -7.69
C VAL A 26 5.17 2.61 -8.42
N ASN A 27 4.79 3.48 -9.36
CA ASN A 27 5.72 4.38 -10.08
C ASN A 27 5.57 5.84 -9.62
N VAL A 28 5.39 6.04 -8.32
CA VAL A 28 5.00 7.35 -7.79
C VAL A 28 6.13 8.39 -7.95
N PRO A 29 5.82 9.64 -8.33
CA PRO A 29 6.80 10.72 -8.30
C PRO A 29 7.24 11.02 -6.87
N ARG A 30 8.49 11.47 -6.73
CA ARG A 30 9.14 11.73 -5.44
C ARG A 30 8.86 13.16 -4.96
N ASP A 31 7.58 13.53 -4.92
CA ASP A 31 7.08 14.86 -4.58
C ASP A 31 5.74 14.81 -3.80
N PHE A 32 5.14 15.98 -3.54
CA PHE A 32 3.86 16.08 -2.84
C PHE A 32 2.67 15.53 -3.64
N GLU A 33 2.75 15.51 -4.97
CA GLU A 33 1.76 14.86 -5.82
C GLU A 33 1.78 13.35 -5.59
N GLY A 34 2.97 12.78 -5.45
CA GLY A 34 3.16 11.38 -5.11
C GLY A 34 2.47 10.97 -3.81
N CYS A 35 2.55 11.80 -2.76
CA CYS A 35 1.83 11.55 -1.52
C CYS A 35 0.30 11.48 -1.74
N SER A 36 -0.23 12.29 -2.67
CA SER A 36 -1.66 12.32 -2.99
C SER A 36 -2.10 11.08 -3.76
N ILE A 37 -1.26 10.58 -4.68
CA ILE A 37 -1.49 9.32 -5.40
C ILE A 37 -1.57 8.14 -4.43
N LEU A 38 -0.60 8.02 -3.52
CA LEU A 38 -0.57 6.94 -2.52
C LEU A 38 -1.78 6.98 -1.59
N ARG A 39 -2.16 8.16 -1.09
CA ARG A 39 -3.39 8.32 -0.27
C ARG A 39 -4.64 7.93 -1.04
N LYS A 40 -4.75 8.33 -2.30
CA LYS A 40 -5.91 7.99 -3.15
C LYS A 40 -6.01 6.49 -3.36
N TYR A 41 -4.90 5.83 -3.67
CA TYR A 41 -4.85 4.38 -3.84
C TYR A 41 -5.20 3.62 -2.55
N LEU A 42 -4.61 4.02 -1.42
CA LEU A 42 -4.92 3.46 -0.11
C LEU A 42 -6.42 3.59 0.24
N GLY A 43 -7.03 4.73 -0.07
CA GLY A 43 -8.48 4.93 0.11
C GLY A 43 -9.33 3.98 -0.74
N GLN A 44 -8.94 3.75 -2.00
CA GLN A 44 -9.62 2.80 -2.87
C GLN A 44 -9.49 1.35 -2.37
N LEU A 45 -8.34 0.96 -1.82
CA LEU A 45 -8.16 -0.37 -1.22
C LEU A 45 -9.08 -0.58 -0.01
N HIS A 46 -9.25 0.42 0.85
CA HIS A 46 -10.20 0.35 1.97
C HIS A 46 -11.64 0.25 1.48
N TYR A 47 -12.00 1.03 0.45
CA TYR A 47 -13.32 0.96 -0.15
C TYR A 47 -13.58 -0.43 -0.75
N LEU A 48 -12.63 -0.98 -1.50
CA LEU A 48 -12.71 -2.31 -2.08
C LEU A 48 -12.90 -3.39 -1.01
N GLN A 49 -12.07 -3.38 0.04
CA GLN A 49 -12.18 -4.31 1.17
C GLN A 49 -13.53 -4.23 1.90
N SER A 50 -14.15 -3.05 1.95
CA SER A 50 -15.47 -2.86 2.59
C SER A 50 -16.61 -3.51 1.81
N ARG A 51 -16.40 -3.79 0.51
CA ARG A 51 -17.40 -4.35 -0.41
C ARG A 51 -17.11 -5.80 -0.76
N ILE A 52 -15.84 -6.18 -0.84
CA ILE A 52 -15.38 -7.49 -1.29
C ILE A 52 -14.53 -8.12 -0.17
N PRO A 53 -14.86 -9.35 0.25
CA PRO A 53 -14.10 -10.04 1.29
C PRO A 53 -12.77 -10.56 0.72
N MET A 54 -11.75 -9.69 0.70
CA MET A 54 -10.39 -9.92 0.17
C MET A 54 -9.30 -10.04 1.25
N GLY A 55 -9.69 -10.19 2.52
CA GLY A 55 -8.77 -10.46 3.62
C GLY A 55 -8.22 -11.90 3.59
N ALA A 56 -7.29 -12.20 4.49
CA ALA A 56 -6.72 -13.54 4.63
C ALA A 56 -7.81 -14.62 4.74
N GLU A 57 -7.67 -15.69 3.94
CA GLU A 57 -8.58 -16.84 3.89
C GLU A 57 -10.03 -16.52 3.48
N GLN A 58 -10.27 -15.34 2.90
CA GLN A 58 -11.59 -14.96 2.40
C GLN A 58 -11.82 -15.38 0.94
N GLU A 59 -13.09 -15.51 0.56
CA GLU A 59 -13.52 -16.08 -0.74
C GLU A 59 -12.95 -15.34 -1.97
N ALA A 60 -12.66 -14.04 -1.84
CA ALA A 60 -12.12 -13.21 -2.91
C ALA A 60 -10.66 -12.77 -2.63
N ALA A 61 -9.96 -13.46 -1.73
CA ALA A 61 -8.53 -13.23 -1.50
C ALA A 61 -7.73 -13.49 -2.78
N VAL A 62 -6.77 -12.63 -3.08
CA VAL A 62 -5.90 -12.74 -4.26
C VAL A 62 -4.44 -12.58 -3.83
N PRO A 63 -3.50 -13.27 -4.51
CA PRO A 63 -2.08 -13.17 -4.18
C PRO A 63 -1.55 -11.78 -4.52
N ILE A 64 -0.98 -11.11 -3.52
CA ILE A 64 -0.35 -9.79 -3.61
C ILE A 64 1.14 -9.97 -3.38
N THR A 65 1.96 -9.51 -4.32
CA THR A 65 3.42 -9.69 -4.28
C THR A 65 4.16 -8.38 -4.26
N TRP A 66 5.14 -8.28 -3.35
CA TRP A 66 5.94 -7.09 -3.09
C TRP A 66 7.39 -7.50 -2.80
N THR A 67 8.37 -6.70 -3.23
CA THR A 67 9.81 -6.99 -3.05
C THR A 67 10.37 -6.41 -1.75
N GLU A 68 10.70 -7.26 -0.78
CA GLU A 68 11.24 -6.85 0.52
C GLU A 68 12.55 -6.04 0.38
N ILE A 69 12.67 -4.94 1.11
CA ILE A 69 13.77 -3.97 0.94
C ILE A 69 15.14 -4.44 1.45
N PHE A 70 15.20 -5.28 2.48
CA PHE A 70 16.49 -5.68 3.06
C PHE A 70 17.05 -6.91 2.37
N SER A 71 16.19 -7.89 2.06
CA SER A 71 16.59 -9.12 1.39
C SER A 71 16.51 -9.06 -0.14
N GLY A 72 15.76 -8.11 -0.71
CA GLY A 72 15.48 -8.04 -2.14
C GLY A 72 14.57 -9.16 -2.65
N LYS A 73 13.96 -9.95 -1.76
CA LYS A 73 13.13 -11.10 -2.13
C LYS A 73 11.68 -10.69 -2.35
N ALA A 74 11.04 -11.29 -3.34
CA ALA A 74 9.60 -11.20 -3.52
C ALA A 74 8.89 -11.96 -2.38
N VAL A 75 7.93 -11.30 -1.74
CA VAL A 75 7.07 -11.87 -0.71
C VAL A 75 5.63 -11.76 -1.20
N THR A 76 4.89 -12.85 -1.07
CA THR A 76 3.50 -12.95 -1.53
C THR A 76 2.58 -13.26 -0.36
N HIS A 77 1.49 -12.49 -0.23
CA HIS A 77 0.43 -12.73 0.74
C HIS A 77 -0.95 -12.68 0.04
N GLU A 78 -1.87 -13.54 0.45
CA GLU A 78 -3.27 -13.52 0.02
C GLU A 78 -4.13 -12.68 0.99
N ASP A 79 -3.75 -11.43 1.19
CA ASP A 79 -4.47 -10.51 2.08
C ASP A 79 -4.36 -9.06 1.58
N ILE A 80 -5.49 -8.43 1.28
CA ILE A 80 -5.54 -7.02 0.87
C ILE A 80 -4.92 -6.08 1.92
N LYS A 81 -4.89 -6.46 3.20
CA LYS A 81 -4.22 -5.68 4.25
C LYS A 81 -2.71 -5.61 4.04
N TYR A 82 -2.12 -6.61 3.38
CA TYR A 82 -0.71 -6.59 3.00
C TYR A 82 -0.43 -5.47 1.99
N GLU A 83 -1.26 -5.34 0.94
CA GLU A 83 -1.17 -4.22 -0.02
C GLU A 83 -1.31 -2.87 0.70
N GLN A 84 -2.32 -2.73 1.56
CA GLN A 84 -2.56 -1.49 2.33
C GLN A 84 -1.33 -1.11 3.19
N ALA A 85 -0.72 -2.08 3.86
CA ALA A 85 0.48 -1.88 4.66
C ALA A 85 1.67 -1.42 3.80
N CYS A 86 1.86 -2.01 2.62
CA CYS A 86 2.93 -1.64 1.70
C CYS A 86 2.78 -0.19 1.20
N ILE A 87 1.57 0.19 0.80
CA ILE A 87 1.28 1.55 0.34
C ILE A 87 1.45 2.58 1.47
N LEU A 88 1.02 2.25 2.68
CA LEU A 88 1.20 3.12 3.85
C LEU A 88 2.68 3.31 4.19
N TYR A 89 3.49 2.25 4.08
CA TYR A 89 4.93 2.33 4.25
C TYR A 89 5.57 3.25 3.22
N ASN A 90 5.24 3.10 1.93
CA ASN A 90 5.73 3.96 0.85
C ASN A 90 5.36 5.43 1.06
N LEU A 91 4.16 5.70 1.60
CA LEU A 91 3.75 7.06 1.95
C LEU A 91 4.63 7.64 3.07
N GLY A 92 4.92 6.86 4.11
CA GLY A 92 5.83 7.24 5.19
C GLY A 92 7.26 7.49 4.70
N ALA A 93 7.78 6.62 3.83
CA ALA A 93 9.10 6.76 3.21
C ALA A 93 9.19 8.04 2.36
N LEU A 94 8.17 8.31 1.52
CA LEU A 94 8.10 9.51 0.70
C LEU A 94 8.05 10.78 1.56
N HIS A 95 7.20 10.81 2.60
CA HIS A 95 7.16 11.94 3.54
C HIS A 95 8.51 12.18 4.25
N SER A 96 9.22 11.11 4.60
CA SER A 96 10.54 11.20 5.24
C SER A 96 11.58 11.78 4.31
N MET A 97 11.57 11.37 3.03
CA MET A 97 12.45 11.91 2.00
C MET A 97 12.17 13.39 1.75
N LEU A 98 10.91 13.77 1.57
CA LEU A 98 10.51 15.17 1.36
C LEU A 98 10.84 16.04 2.59
N GLY A 99 10.63 15.51 3.79
CA GLY A 99 11.01 16.17 5.04
C GLY A 99 12.52 16.37 5.15
N ALA A 100 13.32 15.37 4.79
CA ALA A 100 14.78 15.50 4.80
C ALA A 100 15.32 16.49 3.76
N MET A 101 14.57 16.74 2.67
CA MET A 101 14.91 17.73 1.66
C MET A 101 14.62 19.18 2.09
N ASP A 102 13.74 19.41 3.08
CA ASP A 102 13.56 20.72 3.71
C ASP A 102 14.58 20.89 4.86
N LYS A 103 15.46 21.89 4.76
CA LYS A 103 16.55 22.18 5.72
C LYS A 103 16.07 22.58 7.14
N ARG A 104 14.82 22.28 7.51
CA ARG A 104 14.12 22.74 8.73
C ARG A 104 13.48 21.63 9.57
N VAL A 105 13.75 20.35 9.32
CA VAL A 105 13.08 19.26 10.08
C VAL A 105 13.72 19.01 11.45
N SER A 106 12.91 19.21 12.49
CA SER A 106 13.17 18.81 13.89
C SER A 106 13.39 17.29 13.99
N GLU A 107 14.35 16.90 14.83
CA GLU A 107 14.73 15.51 15.16
C GLU A 107 13.55 14.63 15.61
N GLU A 108 12.44 15.24 16.04
CA GLU A 108 11.24 14.58 16.53
C GLU A 108 10.48 13.83 15.41
N VAL A 109 10.43 14.40 14.20
CA VAL A 109 9.74 13.80 13.03
C VAL A 109 10.53 12.59 12.51
N LYS A 110 11.86 12.68 12.50
CA LYS A 110 12.74 11.55 12.17
C LYS A 110 12.52 10.37 13.14
N LYS A 111 12.40 10.67 14.44
CA LYS A 111 12.14 9.67 15.48
C LYS A 111 10.77 9.02 15.36
N GLY A 112 9.74 9.79 15.00
CA GLY A 112 8.39 9.28 14.75
C GLY A 112 8.38 8.21 13.67
N VAL A 113 9.00 8.48 12.52
CA VAL A 113 9.09 7.53 11.40
C VAL A 113 9.94 6.32 11.76
N LEU A 114 11.13 6.52 12.35
CA LEU A 114 11.99 5.41 12.77
C LEU A 114 11.29 4.49 13.79
N ASN A 115 10.47 5.05 14.68
CA ASN A 115 9.67 4.25 15.60
C ASN A 115 8.55 3.48 14.87
N THR A 116 7.88 4.05 13.87
CA THR A 116 6.89 3.31 13.08
C THR A 116 7.56 2.16 12.32
N VAL A 117 8.71 2.41 11.68
CA VAL A 117 9.52 1.38 11.00
C VAL A 117 10.00 0.30 11.98
N ALA A 118 10.44 0.68 13.18
CA ALA A 118 10.89 -0.24 14.21
C ALA A 118 9.74 -1.08 14.82
N CYS A 119 8.53 -0.52 14.93
CA CYS A 119 7.34 -1.26 15.37
C CYS A 119 6.95 -2.35 14.36
N PHE A 120 7.07 -2.08 13.05
CA PHE A 120 6.90 -3.11 12.02
C PHE A 120 7.99 -4.19 12.09
N ALA A 121 9.24 -3.83 12.41
CA ALA A 121 10.35 -4.78 12.51
C ALA A 121 10.33 -5.65 13.78
N LYS A 122 9.64 -5.25 14.86
CA LYS A 122 9.66 -5.93 16.16
C LYS A 122 8.47 -6.86 16.44
N GLY A 123 7.42 -6.85 15.61
CA GLY A 123 6.32 -7.82 15.67
C GLY A 123 6.59 -9.01 14.74
N GLY A 124 6.98 -10.16 15.30
CA GLY A 124 7.46 -11.33 14.55
C GLY A 124 6.45 -11.97 13.57
N GLY A 125 6.37 -11.43 12.37
CA GLY A 125 5.65 -12.06 11.24
C GLY A 125 5.49 -11.20 9.99
N CYS A 126 5.60 -9.87 10.08
CA CYS A 126 5.46 -9.00 8.91
C CYS A 126 6.82 -8.65 8.32
N SER A 127 7.18 -9.31 7.22
CA SER A 127 8.30 -8.89 6.37
C SER A 127 8.12 -7.41 5.99
N PRO A 128 9.17 -6.59 6.10
CA PRO A 128 9.09 -5.16 5.80
C PRO A 128 8.71 -4.96 4.33
N PRO A 129 7.70 -4.14 4.04
CA PRO A 129 7.22 -3.95 2.68
C PRO A 129 8.17 -3.06 1.85
N PRO A 130 7.99 -3.04 0.52
CA PRO A 130 8.96 -2.50 -0.44
C PRO A 130 9.05 -0.99 -0.38
N SER A 131 10.18 -0.45 -0.86
CA SER A 131 10.40 0.97 -1.10
C SER A 131 10.15 1.35 -2.57
N LEU A 132 9.80 2.61 -2.79
CA LEU A 132 9.68 3.32 -4.07
C LEU A 132 10.94 3.33 -4.94
#